data_AF-A0A7V9GTP8-F1
#
_entry.id   AF-A0A7V9GTP8-F1
#
_cell.length_a   1.000
_cell.length_b   1.000
_cell.length_c   1.000
_cell.angle_alpha   90.00
_cell.angle_beta   90.00
_cell.angle_gamma   90.00
#
_symmetry.space_group_name_H-M   'P 1'
#
loop_
_entity.id
_entity.type
_entity.pdbx_description
1 polymer ?
#
loop_
_entity_poly.entity_id
_entity_poly.type
_entity_poly.pdbx_seq_one_letter_code
_entity_poly.pdbx_strand_id
1 'polypeptide(L)'
;MAVANALYQWEDGQRRLVNAPDPDRLAYEHASDRVLEELRRRLGSTFSLQELADFYESGTDWATGMAHSWIVDASFARYAREASDFGGGRQRA
;
A
#
# COMPACT_ATOMS: atom_id res chain seq x y z
N MET A 1 -12.75 6.49 3.90
CA MET A 1 -12.05 5.99 5.11
C MET A 1 -11.14 7.10 5.62
N ALA A 2 -10.86 7.19 6.93
CA ALA A 2 -9.86 8.14 7.44
C ALA A 2 -8.43 7.68 7.07
N VAL A 3 -7.59 8.57 6.53
CA VAL A 3 -6.19 8.30 6.15
C VAL A 3 -5.39 7.64 7.28
N ALA A 4 -5.59 8.07 8.52
CA ALA A 4 -4.90 7.49 9.67
C ALA A 4 -5.22 5.99 9.88
N ASN A 5 -6.47 5.58 9.63
CA ASN A 5 -6.86 4.17 9.73
C ASN A 5 -6.22 3.35 8.60
N ALA A 6 -6.21 3.90 7.39
CA ALA A 6 -5.58 3.26 6.24
C ALA A 6 -4.07 3.07 6.46
N LEU A 7 -3.36 4.12 6.89
CA LEU A 7 -1.94 4.06 7.23
C LEU A 7 -1.64 3.00 8.30
N TYR A 8 -2.43 2.95 9.39
CA TYR A 8 -2.26 1.94 10.44
C TYR A 8 -2.36 0.51 9.89
N GLN A 9 -3.36 0.26 9.04
CA GLN A 9 -3.55 -1.05 8.42
C GLN A 9 -2.39 -1.41 7.48
N TRP A 10 -1.96 -0.46 6.64
CA TRP A 10 -0.86 -0.65 5.71
C TRP A 10 0.47 -0.90 6.43
N GLU A 11 0.75 -0.16 7.50
CA GLU A 11 1.94 -0.35 8.34
C GLU A 11 1.92 -1.72 9.04
N ASP A 12 0.75 -2.25 9.42
CA ASP A 12 0.64 -3.62 9.91
C ASP A 12 1.02 -4.65 8.85
N GLY A 13 0.52 -4.49 7.63
CA GLY A 13 0.92 -5.32 6.47
C GLY A 13 2.43 -5.26 6.22
N GLN A 14 3.01 -4.05 6.22
CA GLN A 14 4.45 -3.85 6.04
C GLN A 14 5.26 -4.54 7.15
N ARG A 15 4.83 -4.43 8.41
CA ARG A 15 5.48 -5.11 9.54
C ARG A 15 5.43 -6.63 9.39
N ARG A 16 4.31 -7.21 8.96
CA ARG A 16 4.19 -8.65 8.70
C ARG A 16 5.13 -9.11 7.58
N LEU A 17 5.22 -8.34 6.49
CA LEU A 17 6.10 -8.65 5.37
C LEU A 17 7.58 -8.63 5.79
N VAL A 18 8.01 -7.59 6.51
CA VAL A 18 9.39 -7.46 6.98
C VAL A 18 9.78 -8.57 7.97
N ASN A 19 8.83 -9.02 8.80
CA ASN A 19 9.05 -10.06 9.80
C ASN A 19 8.76 -11.48 9.28
N ALA A 20 8.42 -11.65 7.99
CA ALA A 20 8.17 -12.95 7.43
C ALA A 20 9.44 -13.83 7.47
N PRO A 21 9.32 -15.12 7.84
CA PRO A 21 10.47 -16.01 7.86
C PRO A 21 10.97 -16.29 6.44
N ASP A 22 12.27 -16.55 6.31
CA ASP A 22 12.82 -17.18 5.11
C ASP A 22 12.38 -18.67 5.08
N PRO A 23 12.13 -19.27 3.90
CA PRO A 23 12.35 -18.72 2.55
C PRO A 23 11.17 -17.90 1.99
N ASP A 24 10.03 -17.87 2.67
CA ASP A 24 8.78 -17.31 2.11
C ASP A 24 8.85 -15.80 1.84
N ARG A 25 9.68 -15.08 2.61
CA ARG A 25 9.86 -13.63 2.48
C ARG A 25 10.13 -13.16 1.05
N LEU A 26 10.98 -13.85 0.30
CA LEU A 26 11.28 -13.50 -1.10
C LEU A 26 10.04 -13.61 -2.00
N ALA A 27 9.23 -14.65 -1.81
CA ALA A 27 7.99 -14.82 -2.56
C ALA A 27 6.97 -13.71 -2.23
N TYR A 28 6.89 -13.31 -0.95
CA TYR A 28 6.03 -12.21 -0.52
C TYR A 28 6.50 -10.85 -1.04
N GLU A 29 7.81 -10.60 -1.10
CA GLU A 29 8.37 -9.39 -1.72
C GLU A 29 8.02 -9.32 -3.21
N HIS A 30 8.18 -10.41 -3.96
CA HIS A 30 7.78 -10.47 -5.37
C HIS A 30 6.27 -10.26 -5.58
N ALA A 31 5.42 -10.81 -4.71
CA ALA A 31 3.99 -10.54 -4.75
C ALA A 31 3.68 -9.06 -4.46
N SER A 32 4.38 -8.46 -3.49
CA SER A 32 4.25 -7.04 -3.17
C SER A 32 4.63 -6.14 -4.35
N ASP A 33 5.70 -6.47 -5.07
CA ASP A 33 6.13 -5.72 -6.25
C ASP A 33 5.10 -5.77 -7.38
N ARG A 34 4.48 -6.94 -7.64
CA ARG A 34 3.39 -7.05 -8.62
C ARG A 34 2.20 -6.18 -8.27
N VAL A 35 1.85 -6.08 -6.99
CA VAL A 35 0.77 -5.22 -6.50
C VAL A 35 1.16 -3.74 -6.69
N LEU A 36 2.42 -3.36 -6.41
CA LEU A 36 2.91 -1.99 -6.63
C LEU A 36 2.83 -1.56 -8.09
N GLU A 37 3.19 -2.44 -9.01
CA GLU A 37 3.05 -2.16 -10.44
C GLU A 37 1.58 -1.93 -10.84
N GLU A 38 0.66 -2.72 -10.28
CA GLU A 38 -0.77 -2.56 -10.55
C GLU A 38 -1.34 -1.26 -9.94
N LEU A 39 -0.86 -0.86 -8.74
CA LEU A 39 -1.19 0.44 -8.16
C LEU A 39 -0.75 1.59 -9.07
N ARG A 40 0.48 1.53 -9.60
CA ARG A 40 0.98 2.53 -10.55
C ARG A 40 0.17 2.59 -11.84
N ARG A 41 -0.29 1.44 -12.35
CA ARG A 41 -1.17 1.39 -13.54
C ARG A 41 -2.54 2.01 -13.29
N ARG A 42 -3.08 1.87 -12.08
CA ARG A 42 -4.44 2.30 -11.73
C ARG A 42 -4.52 3.74 -11.24
N LEU A 43 -3.65 4.13 -10.31
CA LEU A 43 -3.68 5.44 -9.66
C LEU A 43 -2.70 6.43 -10.30
N GLY A 44 -1.68 5.94 -11.03
CA GLY A 44 -0.65 6.79 -11.63
C GLY A 44 0.33 7.35 -10.60
N SER A 45 1.34 8.11 -11.06
CA SER A 45 2.47 8.57 -10.26
C SER A 45 2.25 9.86 -9.46
N THR A 46 1.07 10.47 -9.56
CA THR A 46 0.75 11.72 -8.86
C THR A 46 -0.59 11.58 -8.17
N PHE A 47 -0.54 11.45 -6.84
CA PHE A 47 -1.69 11.25 -5.98
C PHE A 47 -1.38 11.78 -4.57
N SER A 48 -2.41 11.98 -3.77
CA SER A 48 -2.37 12.30 -2.34
C SER A 48 -2.63 11.05 -1.49
N LEU A 49 -2.32 11.12 -0.21
CA LEU A 49 -2.66 10.06 0.74
C LEU A 49 -4.17 9.85 0.86
N GLN A 50 -4.96 10.92 0.73
CA GLN A 50 -6.42 10.82 0.74
C GLN A 50 -6.91 10.02 -0.48
N GLU A 51 -6.42 10.34 -1.68
CA GLU A 51 -6.80 9.60 -2.90
C GLU A 51 -6.39 8.13 -2.83
N LEU A 52 -5.21 7.83 -2.27
CA LEU A 52 -4.79 6.45 -2.06
C LEU A 52 -5.69 5.72 -1.05
N ALA A 53 -6.11 6.39 0.03
CA ALA A 53 -7.01 5.82 1.03
C ALA A 53 -8.43 5.60 0.48
N ASP A 54 -8.93 6.53 -0.33
CA ASP A 54 -10.23 6.40 -1.00
C ASP A 54 -10.20 5.28 -2.04
N PHE A 55 -9.09 5.16 -2.78
CA PHE A 55 -8.87 4.03 -3.68
C PHE A 55 -8.85 2.70 -2.94
N TYR A 56 -8.18 2.62 -1.78
CA TYR A 56 -8.17 1.43 -0.94
C TYR A 56 -9.57 1.05 -0.44
N GLU A 57 -10.37 2.02 0.01
CA GLU A 57 -11.74 1.81 0.48
C GLU A 57 -12.68 1.36 -0.65
N SER A 58 -12.45 1.83 -1.89
CA SER A 58 -13.24 1.41 -3.06
C SER A 58 -13.13 -0.09 -3.36
N GLY A 59 -12.11 -0.75 -2.80
CA GLY A 59 -11.94 -2.20 -2.84
C GLY A 59 -10.61 -2.63 -3.47
N THR A 60 -10.11 -3.76 -2.98
CA THR A 60 -8.85 -4.39 -3.43
C THR A 60 -9.11 -5.71 -4.17
N ASP A 61 -10.32 -5.95 -4.66
CA ASP A 61 -10.71 -7.17 -5.37
C ASP A 61 -9.86 -7.42 -6.63
N TRP A 62 -9.31 -6.37 -7.22
CA TRP A 62 -8.38 -6.48 -8.35
C TRP A 62 -7.06 -7.17 -7.99
N ALA A 63 -6.68 -7.19 -6.71
CA ALA A 63 -5.51 -7.89 -6.20
C ALA A 63 -5.80 -9.37 -5.87
N THR A 64 -7.05 -9.81 -6.03
CA THR A 64 -7.43 -11.22 -5.84
C THR A 64 -6.61 -12.12 -6.75
N GLY A 65 -5.97 -13.13 -6.17
CA GLY A 65 -5.08 -14.05 -6.89
C GLY A 65 -3.67 -13.52 -7.14
N MET A 66 -3.38 -12.24 -6.86
CA MET A 66 -2.03 -11.69 -6.91
C MET A 66 -1.28 -11.89 -5.60
N ALA A 67 -1.94 -11.59 -4.48
CA ALA A 67 -1.33 -11.63 -3.15
C ALA A 67 -2.38 -11.78 -2.04
N HIS A 68 -1.92 -12.16 -0.84
CA HIS A 68 -2.75 -12.09 0.37
C HIS A 68 -3.02 -10.63 0.76
N SER A 69 -4.14 -10.38 1.44
CA SER A 69 -4.57 -9.02 1.83
C SER A 69 -3.50 -8.24 2.59
N TRP A 70 -2.77 -8.87 3.52
CA TRP A 70 -1.71 -8.19 4.27
C TRP A 70 -0.49 -7.82 3.41
N ILE A 71 -0.26 -8.52 2.28
CA ILE A 71 0.76 -8.14 1.29
C ILE A 71 0.26 -6.95 0.47
N VAL A 72 -1.03 -6.93 0.12
CA VAL A 72 -1.66 -5.76 -0.50
C VAL A 72 -1.50 -4.55 0.41
N ASP A 73 -1.83 -4.68 1.69
CA ASP A 73 -1.65 -3.64 2.70
C ASP A 73 -0.19 -3.16 2.77
N ALA A 74 0.78 -4.09 2.74
CA ALA A 74 2.21 -3.75 2.69
C ALA A 74 2.60 -2.97 1.42
N SER A 75 2.03 -3.31 0.27
CA SER A 75 2.25 -2.58 -0.99
C SER A 75 1.64 -1.18 -0.95
N PHE A 76 0.47 -1.01 -0.35
CA PHE A 76 -0.10 0.32 -0.10
C PHE A 76 0.79 1.15 0.84
N ALA A 77 1.40 0.55 1.88
CA ALA A 77 2.35 1.25 2.74
C ALA A 77 3.60 1.74 1.99
N ARG A 78 4.09 0.92 1.05
CA ARG A 78 5.22 1.29 0.17
C ARG A 78 4.81 2.40 -0.78
N TYR A 79 3.64 2.29 -1.41
CA TYR A 79 3.16 3.26 -2.39
C TYR A 79 2.76 4.59 -1.77
N ALA A 80 2.23 4.58 -0.55
CA ALA A 80 1.95 5.78 0.23
C ALA A 80 3.17 6.70 0.32
N ARG A 81 4.39 6.14 0.33
CA ARG A 81 5.65 6.91 0.37
C ARG A 81 5.90 7.78 -0.88
N GLU A 82 5.22 7.46 -1.97
CA GLU A 82 5.28 8.21 -3.24
C GLU A 82 4.18 9.28 -3.34
N ALA A 83 3.24 9.33 -2.38
CA ALA A 83 2.20 10.36 -2.39
C ALA A 83 2.81 11.76 -2.25
N SER A 84 2.23 12.72 -2.97
CA SER A 84 2.72 14.11 -3.05
C SER A 84 2.75 14.85 -1.71
N ASP A 85 1.91 14.42 -0.77
CA ASP A 85 1.79 14.92 0.60
C ASP A 85 2.44 13.99 1.64
N PHE A 86 3.11 12.91 1.21
CA PHE A 86 3.83 12.01 2.11
C PHE A 86 5.08 12.69 2.68
N GLY A 87 5.15 12.83 4.00
CA GLY A 87 6.14 13.67 4.68
C GLY A 87 5.75 15.14 4.81
N GLY A 88 4.56 15.53 4.34
CA GLY A 88 3.97 16.85 4.49
C GLY A 88 3.19 17.02 5.79
N GLY A 89 3.84 16.98 6.95
CA GLY A 89 3.28 17.40 8.24
C GLY A 89 2.89 18.89 8.32
N ARG A 90 2.65 19.56 7.19
CA ARG A 90 2.04 20.88 7.10
C ARG A 90 1.07 20.86 5.92
N GLN A 91 -0.16 20.49 6.23
CA GLN A 91 -1.32 21.01 5.54
C GLN A 91 -1.11 22.53 5.39
N ARG A 92 -0.84 23.01 4.18
CA ARG A 92 -0.84 24.45 3.91
C ARG A 92 -2.29 24.90 3.96
N ALA A 93 -2.62 25.63 5.02
CA ALA A 93 -3.75 26.54 5.06
C ALA A 93 -3.51 27.73 4.13
#